data_AF-A0A1B6LUZ2-F1
#
_entry.id   AF-A0A1B6LUZ2-F1
#
_cell.length_a   1.000
_cell.length_b   1.000
_cell.length_c   1.000
_cell.angle_alpha   90.00
_cell.angle_beta   90.00
_cell.angle_gamma   90.00
#
_symmetry.space_group_name_H-M   'P 1'
#
loop_
_entity.id
_entity.type
_entity.pdbx_description
1 polymer ?
#
loop_
_entity_poly.entity_id
_entity_poly.type
_entity_poly.pdbx_seq_one_letter_code
_entity_poly.pdbx_strand_id
1 'polypeptide(L)'
;MTVKTDINFRITGPCLSFLLRDSECSTSDQMGFLIGEKSSVTTQIISDAEMEEQKIETTISINGTYPVGLPFVFCSSLGRVDETTLKEVLNTFEKDVVGWYSFRRNSSSGVSLRETLLHRELSRVLSHDMAQYFVFCVITTSEADRNATNFLKFTFFSQNHRRLQPVSVTETNLGEPEDNIYRKSTVVDESFKRLKQVLRSVNGDNSKMAMTQI
;
A
#
# COMPACT_ATOMS: atom_id res chain seq x y z
N MET A 1 7.68 12.78 -26.04
CA MET A 1 7.78 11.90 -24.86
C MET A 1 6.53 12.08 -24.03
N THR A 2 5.66 11.08 -24.03
CA THR A 2 4.43 11.07 -23.23
C THR A 2 4.74 10.24 -21.99
N VAL A 3 4.81 10.87 -20.82
CA VAL A 3 5.05 10.16 -19.56
C VAL A 3 3.70 9.80 -18.97
N LYS A 4 3.44 8.49 -18.83
CA LYS A 4 2.24 8.02 -18.13
C LYS A 4 2.58 7.79 -16.66
N THR A 5 1.86 8.46 -15.76
CA THR A 5 2.03 8.30 -14.32
C THR A 5 0.84 7.55 -13.74
N ASP A 6 1.09 6.34 -13.27
CA ASP A 6 0.08 5.54 -12.56
C ASP A 6 0.37 5.60 -11.05
N ILE A 7 -0.68 5.75 -10.24
CA ILE A 7 -0.59 5.87 -8.78
C ILE A 7 -1.32 4.70 -8.15
N ASN A 8 -0.62 3.96 -7.31
CA ASN A 8 -1.15 2.83 -6.56
C ASN A 8 -1.10 3.12 -5.06
N PHE A 9 -2.13 2.72 -4.33
CA PHE A 9 -2.19 2.85 -2.89
C PHE A 9 -2.25 1.46 -2.26
N ARG A 10 -1.43 1.24 -1.23
CA ARG A 10 -1.36 -0.03 -0.51
C ARG A 10 -1.47 0.20 0.98
N ILE A 11 -2.10 -0.74 1.68
CA ILE A 11 -2.11 -0.81 3.13
C ILE A 11 -1.76 -2.22 3.58
N THR A 12 -1.00 -2.34 4.67
CA THR A 12 -0.72 -3.66 5.24
C THR A 12 -1.91 -4.14 6.07
N GLY A 13 -2.23 -5.43 6.02
CA GLY A 13 -3.32 -6.02 6.81
C GLY A 13 -3.22 -5.74 8.32
N PRO A 14 -2.03 -5.85 8.95
CA PRO A 14 -1.85 -5.46 10.35
C PRO A 14 -2.14 -3.98 10.62
N CYS A 15 -1.67 -3.07 9.76
CA CYS A 15 -1.94 -1.63 9.90
C CYS A 15 -3.43 -1.33 9.81
N LEU A 16 -4.12 -1.91 8.82
CA LEU A 16 -5.57 -1.75 8.68
C LEU A 16 -6.30 -2.29 9.92
N SER A 17 -5.92 -3.47 10.39
CA SER A 17 -6.55 -4.09 11.57
C SER A 17 -6.37 -3.24 12.83
N PHE A 18 -5.18 -2.69 13.07
CA PHE A 18 -4.93 -1.81 14.21
C PHE A 18 -5.72 -0.50 14.11
N LEU A 19 -5.73 0.13 12.94
CA LEU A 19 -6.51 1.34 12.69
C LEU A 19 -7.99 1.13 13.02
N LEU A 20 -8.56 0.03 12.52
CA LEU A 20 -9.96 -0.32 12.71
C LEU A 20 -10.29 -0.63 14.17
N ARG A 21 -9.41 -1.38 14.85
CA ARG A 21 -9.55 -1.68 16.28
C ARG A 21 -9.48 -0.40 17.13
N ASP A 22 -8.48 0.44 16.91
CA ASP A 22 -8.27 1.66 17.70
C ASP A 22 -9.43 2.65 17.51
N SER A 23 -9.94 2.74 16.27
CA SER A 23 -11.14 3.50 15.95
C SER A 23 -12.35 3.00 16.75
N GLU A 24 -12.59 1.69 16.79
CA GLU A 24 -13.71 1.12 17.53
C GLU A 24 -13.57 1.20 19.05
N CYS A 25 -12.34 1.16 19.57
CA CYS A 25 -12.05 1.33 20.99
C CYS A 25 -12.17 2.80 21.46
N SER A 26 -12.20 3.76 20.53
CA SER A 26 -12.37 5.17 20.88
C SER A 26 -13.79 5.44 21.41
N THR A 27 -13.90 6.27 22.47
CA THR A 27 -15.20 6.61 23.08
C THR A 27 -15.98 7.65 22.27
N SER A 28 -15.33 8.33 21.33
CA SER A 28 -15.90 9.39 20.49
C SER A 28 -15.32 9.32 19.07
N ASP A 29 -15.80 10.19 18.19
CA ASP A 29 -15.16 10.41 16.89
C ASP A 29 -13.66 10.70 17.08
N GLN A 30 -12.85 10.16 16.17
CA GLN A 30 -11.39 10.20 16.25
C GLN A 30 -10.79 10.68 14.93
N MET A 31 -9.63 11.30 15.01
CA MET A 31 -8.81 11.68 13.88
C MET A 31 -7.40 11.17 14.11
N GLY A 32 -6.69 10.86 13.03
CA GLY A 32 -5.26 10.57 13.11
C GLY A 32 -4.56 10.67 11.76
N PHE A 33 -3.27 10.41 11.78
CA PHE A 33 -2.40 10.44 10.61
C PHE A 33 -2.08 9.02 10.13
N LEU A 34 -1.85 8.90 8.82
CA LEU A 34 -1.42 7.68 8.16
C LEU A 34 0.07 7.81 7.87
N ILE A 35 0.84 6.86 8.38
CA ILE A 35 2.29 6.83 8.30
C ILE A 35 2.71 5.78 7.28
N GLY A 36 3.67 6.12 6.43
CA GLY A 36 4.00 5.30 5.29
C GLY A 36 5.19 5.80 4.50
N GLU A 37 5.35 5.24 3.32
CA GLU A 37 6.44 5.58 2.41
C GLU A 37 5.94 5.69 0.96
N LYS A 38 6.67 6.48 0.18
CA LYS A 38 6.47 6.62 -1.26
C LYS A 38 7.60 5.91 -1.99
N SER A 39 7.25 4.97 -2.86
CA SER A 39 8.19 4.32 -3.78
C SER A 39 7.79 4.59 -5.22
N SER A 40 8.73 5.02 -6.07
CA SER A 40 8.48 5.26 -7.50
C SER A 40 9.37 4.36 -8.36
N VAL A 41 8.76 3.57 -9.24
CA VAL A 41 9.43 2.69 -10.20
C VAL A 41 9.22 3.25 -11.60
N THR A 42 10.31 3.49 -12.33
CA THR A 42 10.26 3.94 -13.73
C THR A 42 10.50 2.74 -14.63
N THR A 43 9.48 2.38 -15.41
CA THR A 43 9.54 1.28 -16.38
C THR A 43 9.60 1.86 -17.78
N GLN A 44 10.64 1.49 -18.53
CA GLN A 44 10.76 1.82 -19.94
C GLN A 44 10.03 0.74 -20.75
N ILE A 45 9.01 1.16 -21.51
CA ILE A 45 8.30 0.27 -22.42
C ILE A 45 8.94 0.44 -23.80
N ILE A 46 9.63 -0.61 -24.25
CA ILE A 46 10.18 -0.67 -25.60
C ILE A 46 9.10 -1.29 -26.48
N SER A 47 8.58 -0.49 -27.42
CA SER A 47 7.64 -0.96 -28.44
C SER A 47 8.41 -1.30 -29.72
N ASP A 48 7.93 -2.30 -30.48
CA ASP A 48 8.47 -2.68 -31.80
C ASP A 48 8.38 -1.53 -32.85
N ALA A 49 7.70 -0.43 -32.52
CA ALA A 49 7.50 0.74 -33.39
C ALA A 49 8.55 1.86 -33.25
N GLU A 50 9.76 1.59 -32.72
CA GLU A 50 10.82 2.61 -32.47
C GLU A 50 10.38 3.81 -31.61
N MET A 51 9.31 3.65 -30.81
CA MET A 51 8.87 4.65 -29.82
C MET A 51 9.26 4.22 -28.42
N GLU A 52 10.07 5.05 -27.75
CA GLU A 52 10.37 4.93 -26.32
C GLU A 52 9.26 5.59 -25.49
N GLU A 53 8.49 4.79 -24.77
CA GLU A 53 7.52 5.27 -23.79
C GLU A 53 8.04 5.04 -22.36
N GLN A 54 7.97 6.08 -21.52
CA GLN A 54 8.34 5.98 -20.11
C GLN A 54 7.08 5.95 -19.25
N LYS A 55 6.95 4.90 -18.45
CA LYS A 55 5.88 4.73 -17.47
C LYS A 55 6.46 4.90 -16.07
N ILE A 56 5.92 5.83 -15.29
CA ILE A 56 6.29 6.01 -13.89
C ILE A 56 5.15 5.47 -13.03
N GLU A 57 5.42 4.40 -12.29
CA GLU A 57 4.49 3.83 -11.32
C GLU A 57 4.89 4.30 -9.92
N THR A 58 4.02 5.06 -9.27
CA THR A 58 4.24 5.51 -7.89
C THR A 58 3.31 4.76 -6.96
N THR A 59 3.88 4.10 -5.97
CA THR A 59 3.16 3.37 -4.93
C THR A 59 3.30 4.09 -3.60
N ILE A 60 2.17 4.39 -2.97
CA ILE A 60 2.07 4.93 -1.62
C ILE A 60 1.67 3.79 -0.68
N SER A 61 2.57 3.40 0.21
CA SER A 61 2.39 2.29 1.13
C SER A 61 2.12 2.81 2.54
N ILE A 62 0.95 2.48 3.09
CA ILE A 62 0.53 2.81 4.45
C ILE A 62 0.94 1.67 5.37
N ASN A 63 1.86 1.97 6.29
CA ASN A 63 2.52 0.99 7.15
C ASN A 63 2.18 1.20 8.63
N GLY A 64 1.70 2.38 9.01
CA GLY A 64 1.31 2.68 10.39
C GLY A 64 0.27 3.78 10.50
N THR A 65 -0.22 3.99 11.72
CA THR A 65 -1.19 5.03 12.04
C THR A 65 -0.79 5.76 13.31
N TYR A 66 -1.20 7.02 13.41
CA TYR A 66 -0.93 7.86 14.57
C TYR A 66 -2.23 8.58 15.00
N PRO A 67 -2.93 8.07 16.03
CA PRO A 67 -4.15 8.70 16.53
C PRO A 67 -3.83 10.02 17.23
N VAL A 68 -4.62 11.06 16.94
CA VAL A 68 -4.54 12.35 17.62
C VAL A 68 -5.46 12.32 18.83
N GLY A 69 -4.93 12.62 20.02
CA GLY A 69 -5.67 12.50 21.28
C GLY A 69 -6.92 13.38 21.38
N LEU A 70 -6.90 14.56 20.76
CA LEU A 70 -8.06 15.46 20.68
C LEU A 70 -8.29 15.85 19.21
N PRO A 71 -9.45 15.51 18.62
CA PRO A 71 -9.75 15.82 17.24
C PRO A 71 -9.61 17.32 16.94
N PHE A 72 -8.97 17.66 15.83
CA PHE A 72 -8.85 19.04 15.34
C PHE A 72 -8.10 20.03 16.24
N VAL A 73 -7.26 19.59 17.20
CA VAL A 73 -6.47 20.51 18.06
C VAL A 73 -5.61 21.49 17.26
N PHE A 74 -5.05 21.04 16.14
CA PHE A 74 -4.23 21.85 15.25
C PHE A 74 -5.06 22.63 14.21
N CYS A 75 -6.39 22.70 14.35
CA CYS A 75 -7.28 23.30 13.35
C CYS A 75 -8.28 24.29 13.98
N SER A 76 -8.33 25.48 13.42
CA SER A 76 -9.34 26.50 13.76
C SER A 76 -10.74 26.10 13.31
N SER A 77 -11.77 26.74 13.87
CA SER A 77 -13.18 26.58 13.43
C SER A 77 -13.40 26.91 11.95
N LEU A 78 -12.52 27.72 11.35
CA LEU A 78 -12.53 28.07 9.92
C LEU A 78 -11.80 27.06 9.02
N GLY A 79 -11.30 25.95 9.58
CA GLY A 79 -10.59 24.93 8.82
C GLY A 79 -9.11 25.24 8.53
N ARG A 80 -8.55 26.31 9.12
CA ARG A 80 -7.12 26.64 9.00
C ARG A 80 -6.29 25.80 9.95
N VAL A 81 -5.20 25.23 9.45
CA VAL A 81 -4.23 24.44 10.20
C VAL A 81 -3.17 25.35 10.82
N ASP A 82 -2.92 25.19 12.11
CA ASP A 82 -1.79 25.79 12.80
C ASP A 82 -0.57 24.88 12.66
N GLU A 83 0.41 25.33 11.88
CA GLU A 83 1.63 24.59 11.55
C GLU A 83 2.51 24.35 12.79
N THR A 84 2.44 25.21 13.81
CA THR A 84 3.23 25.06 15.03
C THR A 84 2.70 23.91 15.88
N THR A 85 1.42 23.94 16.22
CA THR A 85 0.73 22.85 16.92
C THR A 85 0.78 21.54 16.12
N LEU A 86 0.67 21.59 14.79
CA LEU A 86 0.78 20.40 13.95
C LEU A 86 2.15 19.72 14.07
N LYS A 87 3.24 20.52 14.07
CA LYS A 87 4.60 19.99 14.24
C LYS A 87 4.82 19.41 15.63
N GLU A 88 4.23 19.98 16.66
CA GLU A 88 4.27 19.41 18.01
C GLU A 88 3.55 18.06 18.09
N VAL A 89 2.40 17.93 17.40
CA VAL A 89 1.63 16.68 17.35
C VAL A 89 2.36 15.60 16.56
N LEU A 90 2.91 15.93 15.39
CA LEU A 90 3.57 14.95 14.51
C LEU A 90 5.01 14.64 14.94
N ASN A 91 5.69 15.62 15.54
CA ASN A 91 7.07 15.54 15.99
C ASN A 91 7.99 14.85 14.94
N THR A 92 8.50 13.66 15.24
CA THR A 92 9.43 12.93 14.37
C THR A 92 8.76 12.30 13.15
N PHE A 93 7.43 12.13 13.15
CA PHE A 93 6.70 11.43 12.11
C PHE A 93 6.27 12.33 10.94
N GLU A 94 6.52 13.66 11.00
CA GLU A 94 6.09 14.63 9.99
C GLU A 94 6.46 14.21 8.56
N LYS A 95 7.67 13.66 8.37
CA LYS A 95 8.19 13.25 7.06
C LYS A 95 7.59 11.96 6.52
N ASP A 96 7.06 11.13 7.40
CA ASP A 96 6.52 9.82 7.08
C ASP A 96 5.00 9.88 6.89
N VAL A 97 4.39 11.06 7.01
CA VAL A 97 2.94 11.23 6.83
C VAL A 97 2.58 11.12 5.36
N VAL A 98 1.85 10.08 5.01
CA VAL A 98 1.29 9.86 3.66
C VAL A 98 -0.19 10.25 3.57
N GLY A 99 -0.83 10.53 4.71
CA GLY A 99 -2.23 10.91 4.73
C GLY A 99 -2.80 11.07 6.13
N TRP A 100 -4.13 11.10 6.22
CA TRP A 100 -4.85 11.17 7.48
C TRP A 100 -6.18 10.40 7.42
N TYR A 101 -6.77 10.13 8.59
CA TYR A 101 -8.06 9.47 8.70
C TYR A 101 -9.00 10.20 9.65
N SER A 102 -10.30 10.03 9.40
CA SER A 102 -11.41 10.52 10.22
C SER A 102 -12.35 9.35 10.50
N PHE A 103 -12.50 9.01 11.77
CA PHE A 103 -13.43 8.01 12.25
C PHE A 103 -14.68 8.67 12.83
N ARG A 104 -15.85 8.23 12.35
CA ARG A 104 -17.16 8.73 12.77
C ARG A 104 -18.14 7.59 12.94
N ARG A 105 -18.93 7.58 14.01
CA ARG A 105 -19.94 6.54 14.24
C ARG A 105 -21.27 6.87 13.56
N ASN A 106 -21.92 5.87 12.96
CA ASN A 106 -23.26 5.97 12.38
C ASN A 106 -23.44 7.11 11.36
N SER A 107 -22.41 7.37 10.55
CA SER A 107 -22.40 8.44 9.56
C SER A 107 -22.39 7.90 8.13
N SER A 108 -22.67 8.78 7.16
CA SER A 108 -22.39 8.49 5.76
C SER A 108 -20.88 8.32 5.53
N SER A 109 -20.49 7.46 4.59
CA SER A 109 -19.09 7.29 4.14
C SER A 109 -18.60 8.47 3.28
N GLY A 110 -19.40 9.52 3.10
CA GLY A 110 -19.05 10.70 2.32
C GLY A 110 -18.10 11.65 3.05
N VAL A 111 -17.38 12.46 2.27
CA VAL A 111 -16.50 13.51 2.79
C VAL A 111 -17.34 14.74 3.13
N SER A 112 -17.16 15.29 4.33
CA SER A 112 -17.80 16.53 4.77
C SER A 112 -17.07 17.77 4.23
N LEU A 113 -17.74 18.92 4.29
CA LEU A 113 -17.11 20.21 3.92
C LEU A 113 -15.88 20.51 4.78
N ARG A 114 -15.98 20.25 6.10
CA ARG A 114 -14.87 20.46 7.03
C ARG A 114 -13.66 19.60 6.67
N GLU A 115 -13.88 18.32 6.36
CA GLU A 115 -12.81 17.40 5.96
C GLU A 115 -12.22 17.78 4.60
N THR A 116 -13.04 18.28 3.67
CA THR A 116 -12.56 18.77 2.37
C THR A 116 -11.60 19.96 2.55
N LEU A 117 -11.97 20.93 3.39
CA LEU A 117 -11.13 22.08 3.70
C LEU A 117 -9.86 21.65 4.44
N LEU A 118 -10.01 20.78 5.44
CA LEU A 118 -8.89 20.30 6.23
C LEU A 118 -7.90 19.49 5.38
N HIS A 119 -8.39 18.60 4.52
CA HIS A 119 -7.53 17.86 3.59
C HIS A 119 -6.73 18.82 2.71
N ARG A 120 -7.36 19.87 2.17
CA ARG A 120 -6.65 20.85 1.35
C ARG A 120 -5.54 21.57 2.12
N GLU A 121 -5.81 21.99 3.36
CA GLU A 121 -4.79 22.66 4.18
C GLU A 121 -3.70 21.71 4.66
N LEU A 122 -4.04 20.48 5.06
CA LEU A 122 -3.06 19.45 5.42
C LEU A 122 -2.18 19.07 4.22
N SER A 123 -2.76 18.91 3.03
CA SER A 123 -1.99 18.67 1.82
C SER A 123 -1.05 19.84 1.53
N ARG A 124 -1.47 21.09 1.76
CA ARG A 124 -0.60 22.26 1.56
C ARG A 124 0.61 22.25 2.51
N VAL A 125 0.43 21.81 3.75
CA VAL A 125 1.48 21.84 4.80
C VAL A 125 2.37 20.60 4.78
N LEU A 126 1.78 19.42 4.57
CA LEU A 126 2.45 18.12 4.72
C LEU A 126 2.75 17.41 3.40
N SER A 127 2.09 17.75 2.28
CA SER A 127 2.43 17.09 1.00
C SER A 127 3.78 17.60 0.52
N HIS A 128 4.79 16.76 0.65
CA HIS A 128 6.16 17.09 0.24
C HIS A 128 6.32 17.20 -1.29
N ASP A 129 5.47 16.53 -2.07
CA ASP A 129 5.59 16.46 -3.54
C ASP A 129 4.34 16.89 -4.30
N MET A 130 3.27 16.09 -4.25
CA MET A 130 2.03 16.33 -4.99
C MET A 130 0.83 15.96 -4.13
N ALA A 131 -0.21 16.80 -4.17
CA ALA A 131 -1.45 16.58 -3.40
C ALA A 131 -2.14 15.24 -3.72
N GLN A 132 -1.93 14.69 -4.91
CA GLN A 132 -2.46 13.38 -5.34
C GLN A 132 -1.84 12.19 -4.58
N TYR A 133 -0.69 12.38 -3.92
CA TYR A 133 -0.06 11.35 -3.11
C TYR A 133 -0.56 11.34 -1.66
N PHE A 134 -1.20 12.43 -1.22
CA PHE A 134 -1.72 12.55 0.13
C PHE A 134 -3.12 11.97 0.21
N VAL A 135 -3.30 10.93 1.03
CA VAL A 135 -4.57 10.21 1.14
C VAL A 135 -5.40 10.67 2.33
N PHE A 136 -6.71 10.55 2.18
CA PHE A 136 -7.67 10.75 3.25
C PHE A 136 -8.57 9.52 3.40
N CYS A 137 -8.63 8.94 4.60
CA CYS A 137 -9.49 7.80 4.89
C CYS A 137 -10.69 8.21 5.77
N VAL A 138 -11.89 7.92 5.31
CA VAL A 138 -13.10 8.00 6.14
C VAL A 138 -13.41 6.60 6.65
N ILE A 139 -13.52 6.46 7.97
CA ILE A 139 -13.95 5.23 8.62
C ILE A 139 -15.29 5.50 9.28
N THR A 140 -16.26 4.62 9.04
CA THR A 140 -17.57 4.68 9.70
C THR A 140 -18.05 3.32 10.14
N THR A 141 -18.67 3.29 11.30
CA THR A 141 -19.45 2.13 11.75
C THR A 141 -20.93 2.33 11.62
N SER A 142 -21.64 1.23 11.40
CA SER A 142 -23.10 1.18 11.43
C SER A 142 -23.54 -0.21 11.87
N GLU A 143 -24.65 -0.28 12.60
CA GLU A 143 -25.16 -1.53 13.16
C GLU A 143 -26.50 -1.89 12.49
N ALA A 144 -26.76 -3.18 12.35
CA ALA A 144 -28.04 -3.72 11.86
C ALA A 144 -28.54 -4.84 12.78
N ASP A 145 -29.84 -5.13 12.68
CA ASP A 145 -30.50 -6.26 13.35
C ASP A 145 -30.24 -6.34 14.86
N ARG A 146 -30.55 -5.26 15.59
CA ARG A 146 -30.37 -5.18 17.06
C ARG A 146 -28.94 -5.55 17.49
N ASN A 147 -27.94 -4.97 16.81
CA ASN A 147 -26.51 -5.17 17.09
C ASN A 147 -25.98 -6.57 16.77
N ALA A 148 -26.74 -7.41 16.05
CA ALA A 148 -26.26 -8.72 15.61
C ALA A 148 -25.24 -8.62 14.47
N THR A 149 -25.36 -7.58 13.63
CA THR A 149 -24.43 -7.35 12.52
C THR A 149 -23.83 -5.96 12.63
N ASN A 150 -22.50 -5.88 12.71
CA ASN A 150 -21.76 -4.62 12.73
C ASN A 150 -21.02 -4.44 11.41
N PHE A 151 -21.21 -3.30 10.77
CA PHE A 151 -20.50 -2.92 9.55
C PHE A 151 -19.43 -1.89 9.89
N LEU A 152 -18.21 -2.18 9.47
CA LEU A 152 -17.10 -1.25 9.53
C LEU A 152 -16.68 -0.93 8.10
N LYS A 153 -16.97 0.29 7.66
CA LYS A 153 -16.72 0.76 6.30
C LYS A 153 -15.59 1.76 6.33
N PHE A 154 -14.60 1.55 5.46
CA PHE A 154 -13.54 2.50 5.23
C PHE A 154 -13.48 2.87 3.76
N THR A 155 -13.20 4.13 3.45
CA THR A 155 -13.10 4.62 2.07
C THR A 155 -11.98 5.62 1.99
N PHE A 156 -11.06 5.40 1.06
CA PHE A 156 -9.94 6.28 0.81
C PHE A 156 -10.26 7.25 -0.30
N PHE A 157 -9.75 8.47 -0.15
CA PHE A 157 -9.88 9.55 -1.10
C PHE A 157 -8.50 10.14 -1.38
N SER A 158 -8.29 10.55 -2.62
CA SER A 158 -7.12 11.32 -3.02
C SER A 158 -7.56 12.54 -3.82
N GLN A 159 -6.73 13.57 -3.79
CA GLN A 159 -6.95 14.78 -4.58
C GLN A 159 -6.67 14.50 -6.06
N ASN A 160 -7.72 14.57 -6.88
CA ASN A 160 -7.60 14.61 -8.33
C ASN A 160 -8.00 16.00 -8.83
N HIS A 161 -7.02 16.77 -9.31
CA HIS A 161 -7.16 18.18 -9.66
C HIS A 161 -7.76 19.04 -8.51
N ARG A 162 -9.04 19.41 -8.60
CA ARG A 162 -9.75 20.24 -7.61
C ARG A 162 -10.78 19.46 -6.79
N ARG A 163 -10.85 18.14 -6.94
CA ARG A 163 -11.85 17.30 -6.28
C ARG A 163 -11.20 16.14 -5.55
N LEU A 164 -11.70 15.84 -4.37
CA LEU A 164 -11.45 14.57 -3.68
C LEU A 164 -12.26 13.49 -4.37
N GLN A 165 -11.57 12.44 -4.84
CA GLN A 165 -12.18 11.29 -5.49
C GLN A 165 -11.84 10.03 -4.71
N PRO A 166 -12.78 9.07 -4.62
CA PRO A 166 -12.49 7.79 -4.00
C PRO A 166 -11.39 7.06 -4.78
N VAL A 167 -10.46 6.44 -4.06
CA VAL A 167 -9.37 5.65 -4.62
C VAL A 167 -9.38 4.24 -4.06
N SER A 168 -8.99 3.27 -4.89
CA SER A 168 -8.80 1.91 -4.44
C SER A 168 -7.48 1.79 -3.69
N VAL A 169 -7.51 1.15 -2.52
CA VAL A 169 -6.32 0.79 -1.75
C VAL A 169 -6.26 -0.72 -1.66
N THR A 170 -5.16 -1.30 -2.13
CA THR A 170 -4.97 -2.74 -2.11
C THR A 170 -4.41 -3.16 -0.75
N GLU A 171 -5.09 -4.10 -0.09
CA GLU A 171 -4.57 -4.72 1.12
C GLU A 171 -3.53 -5.77 0.75
N THR A 172 -2.29 -5.56 1.21
CA THR A 172 -1.21 -6.53 1.00
C THR A 172 -1.47 -7.76 1.85
N ASN A 173 -1.74 -8.88 1.19
CA ASN A 173 -2.04 -10.16 1.82
C ASN A 173 -1.17 -11.29 1.21
N LEU A 174 -0.98 -12.37 1.96
CA LEU A 174 -0.18 -13.53 1.53
C LEU A 174 -0.87 -14.38 0.44
N GLY A 175 -2.14 -14.10 0.14
CA GLY A 175 -2.93 -14.79 -0.87
C GLY A 175 -2.80 -14.21 -2.27
N GLU A 176 -2.20 -13.02 -2.41
CA GLU A 176 -1.82 -12.49 -3.71
C GLU A 176 -0.73 -13.40 -4.28
N PRO A 177 -0.94 -13.98 -5.48
CA PRO A 177 0.04 -14.86 -6.06
C PRO A 177 1.28 -14.04 -6.42
N GLU A 178 2.34 -14.14 -5.60
CA GLU A 178 3.68 -14.12 -6.18
C GLU A 178 3.70 -15.27 -7.17
N ASP A 179 3.90 -14.97 -8.46
CA ASP A 179 3.91 -15.92 -9.57
C ASP A 179 4.24 -17.33 -9.10
N ASN A 180 3.17 -18.13 -8.88
CA ASN A 180 3.26 -19.51 -8.38
C ASN A 180 3.76 -20.40 -9.53
N ILE A 181 4.97 -20.11 -10.00
CA ILE A 181 5.70 -20.88 -10.98
C ILE A 181 6.54 -21.87 -10.18
N TYR A 182 5.86 -22.75 -9.44
CA TYR A 182 6.43 -24.08 -9.30
C TYR A 182 6.54 -24.63 -10.71
N ARG A 183 7.77 -24.69 -11.24
CA ARG A 183 8.08 -25.31 -12.52
C ARG A 183 7.52 -26.72 -12.46
N LYS A 184 6.36 -26.95 -13.10
CA LYS A 184 5.84 -28.31 -13.28
C LYS A 184 6.96 -29.10 -13.93
N SER A 185 7.39 -30.17 -13.28
CA SER A 185 8.39 -31.06 -13.85
C SER A 185 7.85 -31.55 -15.19
N THR A 186 8.40 -31.02 -16.28
CA THR A 186 8.16 -31.59 -17.61
C THR A 186 8.71 -33.00 -17.59
N VAL A 187 7.96 -33.94 -18.18
CA VAL A 187 8.43 -35.31 -18.39
C VAL A 187 9.85 -35.24 -18.95
N VAL A 188 10.80 -35.86 -18.25
CA VAL A 188 12.19 -35.91 -18.72
C VAL A 188 12.18 -36.62 -20.07
N ASP A 189 12.57 -35.89 -21.12
CA ASP A 189 12.69 -36.42 -22.48
C ASP A 189 13.49 -37.74 -22.44
N GLU A 190 12.94 -38.80 -23.04
CA GLU A 190 13.55 -40.14 -23.11
C GLU A 190 14.96 -40.07 -23.70
N SER A 191 15.19 -39.14 -24.62
CA SER A 191 16.51 -38.87 -25.20
C SER A 191 17.53 -38.40 -24.16
N PHE A 192 17.10 -37.60 -23.17
CA PHE A 192 17.96 -37.14 -22.07
C PHE A 192 18.26 -38.23 -21.04
N LYS A 193 17.36 -39.21 -20.86
CA LYS A 193 17.64 -40.40 -20.03
C LYS A 193 18.75 -41.25 -20.63
N ARG A 194 18.72 -41.48 -21.95
CA ARG A 194 19.76 -42.23 -22.66
C ARG A 194 21.12 -41.55 -22.55
N LEU A 195 21.15 -40.22 -22.69
CA LEU A 195 22.37 -39.43 -22.60
C LEU A 195 23.00 -39.48 -21.19
N LYS A 196 22.18 -39.43 -20.13
CA LYS A 196 22.65 -39.66 -18.75
C LYS A 196 23.20 -41.07 -18.53
N GLN A 197 22.61 -42.08 -19.16
CA GLN A 197 23.08 -43.46 -19.05
C GLN A 197 24.45 -43.65 -19.69
N VAL A 198 24.66 -43.03 -20.87
CA VAL A 198 25.97 -43.01 -21.55
C VAL A 198 27.02 -42.25 -20.72
N LEU A 199 26.67 -41.09 -20.15
CA LEU A 199 27.60 -40.34 -19.29
C LEU A 199 27.98 -41.12 -18.02
N ARG A 200 27.06 -41.91 -17.47
CA ARG A 200 27.35 -42.78 -16.31
C ARG A 200 28.23 -43.97 -16.68
N SER A 201 28.06 -44.57 -17.86
CA SER A 201 28.96 -45.64 -18.31
C SER A 201 30.36 -45.11 -18.60
N VAL A 202 30.49 -43.88 -19.11
CA VAL A 202 31.80 -43.25 -19.36
C VAL A 202 32.54 -42.92 -18.06
N ASN A 203 31.83 -42.51 -16.99
CA ASN A 203 32.46 -42.26 -15.69
C ASN A 203 32.65 -43.52 -14.82
N GLY A 204 32.02 -44.65 -15.16
CA GLY A 204 32.03 -45.89 -14.39
C GLY A 204 33.23 -46.81 -14.65
N ASP A 205 34.01 -46.57 -15.71
CA ASP A 205 35.11 -47.46 -16.12
C ASP A 205 36.50 -47.06 -15.59
N ASN A 206 36.64 -45.90 -14.95
CA ASN A 206 37.94 -45.44 -14.44
C ASN A 206 38.34 -46.00 -13.05
N SER A 207 37.55 -46.90 -12.45
CA SER A 207 37.83 -47.44 -11.11
C SER A 207 38.19 -48.94 -11.05
N LYS A 208 38.53 -49.59 -12.18
CA LYS A 208 38.87 -51.03 -12.19
C LYS A 208 40.22 -51.41 -12.81
N MET A 209 41.14 -50.47 -13.05
CA MET A 209 42.50 -50.80 -13.48
C MET A 209 43.57 -50.14 -12.60
N ALA A 210 43.69 -50.58 -11.35
CA ALA A 210 44.96 -50.57 -10.63
C ALA A 210 44.86 -51.54 -9.45
N MET A 211 45.86 -52.43 -9.32
CA MET A 211 46.16 -53.36 -8.21
C MET A 211 45.84 -54.84 -8.46
N THR A 212 46.62 -55.46 -9.36
CA THR A 212 47.14 -56.82 -9.14
C THR A 212 48.51 -56.96 -9.81
N GLN A 213 49.62 -56.85 -9.08
CA GLN A 213 50.87 -57.62 -9.31
C GLN A 213 51.64 -57.74 -7.99
N ILE A 214 51.72 -58.96 -7.46
CA ILE A 214 52.88 -59.51 -6.74
C ILE A 214 53.54 -60.46 -7.74
#